data_AF-A0A7S7QJ48-F1
#
_entry.id   AF-A0A7S7QJ48-F1
#
_cell.length_a   1.000
_cell.length_b   1.000
_cell.length_c   1.000
_cell.angle_alpha   90.00
_cell.angle_beta   90.00
_cell.angle_gamma   90.00
#
_symmetry.space_group_name_H-M   'P 1'
#
loop_
_entity.id
_entity.type
_entity.pdbx_description
1 polymer ?
#
loop_
_entity_poly.entity_id
_entity_poly.type
_entity_poly.pdbx_seq_one_letter_code
_entity_poly.pdbx_strand_id
1 'polypeptide(L)'
;MIDQTATSVDAELLAEPRLVVEPGVAARVAAVAVPVLQGMGYRLVRIKVSGDAGCTVQIMAERPDGSMQLEDCEAISRALSPVLDVADPIERAYRLEISSPGIDRPLVRRSDFERYIGHLVKIEMAVAHQGRKRFRGALAGVEGDAVRVRRDDPRPDEDAEVLLVMEDISDARLVLTDELIEESMRRGKAAERELRRELGLAPPQPAHAKKSDPAKSNKPKPKPGKKPEPTNTKKHRLAAERARRGEIDSSEGD
;
A
#
# COMPACT_ATOMS: atom_id res chain seq x y z
N MET A 1 -25.59 -4.45 -16.42
CA MET A 1 -26.22 -4.80 -15.14
C MET A 1 -25.25 -4.37 -14.07
N ILE A 2 -25.55 -3.28 -13.37
CA ILE A 2 -24.70 -2.74 -12.31
C ILE A 2 -24.81 -3.72 -11.14
N ASP A 3 -23.68 -4.13 -10.60
CA ASP A 3 -23.57 -5.15 -9.58
C ASP A 3 -24.22 -4.69 -8.27
N GLN A 4 -25.46 -5.09 -8.02
CA GLN A 4 -26.22 -4.70 -6.82
C GLN A 4 -25.53 -5.20 -5.53
N THR A 5 -24.69 -6.23 -5.62
CA THR A 5 -23.89 -6.76 -4.51
C THR A 5 -22.72 -5.87 -4.12
N ALA A 6 -22.01 -5.25 -5.08
CA ALA A 6 -20.94 -4.30 -4.75
C ALA A 6 -21.48 -3.08 -3.98
N THR A 7 -22.62 -2.53 -4.40
CA THR A 7 -23.24 -1.38 -3.72
C THR A 7 -23.73 -1.71 -2.31
N SER A 8 -24.19 -2.95 -2.06
CA SER A 8 -24.59 -3.37 -0.71
C SER A 8 -23.41 -3.59 0.22
N VAL A 9 -22.30 -4.15 -0.27
CA VAL A 9 -21.09 -4.37 0.53
C VAL A 9 -20.43 -3.04 0.91
N ASP A 10 -20.36 -2.09 -0.01
CA ASP A 10 -19.81 -0.76 0.28
C ASP A 10 -20.64 -0.02 1.35
N ALA A 11 -21.97 -0.14 1.31
CA ALA A 11 -22.86 0.44 2.32
C ALA A 11 -22.63 -0.19 3.71
N GLU A 12 -22.43 -1.51 3.78
CA GLU A 12 -22.13 -2.23 5.02
C GLU A 12 -20.76 -1.81 5.59
N LEU A 13 -19.74 -1.70 4.74
CA LEU A 13 -18.40 -1.24 5.13
C LEU A 13 -18.38 0.23 5.57
N LEU A 14 -19.22 1.08 4.99
CA LEU A 14 -19.38 2.49 5.39
C LEU A 14 -20.03 2.64 6.77
N ALA A 15 -20.96 1.72 7.10
CA ALA A 15 -21.68 1.70 8.37
C ALA A 15 -20.91 0.99 9.50
N GLU A 16 -19.85 0.26 9.18
CA GLU A 16 -19.07 -0.49 10.16
C GLU A 16 -18.52 0.42 11.29
N PRO A 17 -18.85 0.10 12.56
CA PRO A 17 -18.44 0.92 13.70
C PRO A 17 -16.93 0.83 13.92
N ARG A 18 -16.35 1.93 14.40
CA ARG A 18 -14.95 1.96 14.84
C ARG A 18 -14.82 1.36 16.24
N LEU A 19 -13.81 0.53 16.41
CA LEU A 19 -13.39 -0.07 17.68
C LEU A 19 -12.78 0.98 18.62
N VAL A 20 -12.11 1.97 18.06
CA VAL A 20 -11.45 3.05 18.81
C VAL A 20 -12.24 4.34 18.66
N VAL A 21 -12.65 4.92 19.79
CA VAL A 21 -13.33 6.21 19.87
C VAL A 21 -12.42 7.22 20.57
N GLU A 22 -12.17 8.35 19.91
CA GLU A 22 -11.34 9.40 20.49
C GLU A 22 -12.06 10.13 21.63
N PRO A 23 -11.38 10.49 22.74
CA PRO A 23 -12.00 11.23 23.83
C PRO A 23 -12.06 12.75 23.57
N GLY A 24 -12.93 13.43 24.32
CA GLY A 24 -12.94 14.88 24.45
C GLY A 24 -13.27 15.63 23.15
N VAL A 25 -12.41 16.59 22.78
CA VAL A 25 -12.63 17.45 21.60
C VAL A 25 -12.68 16.64 20.31
N ALA A 26 -11.80 15.65 20.17
CA ALA A 26 -11.76 14.81 18.98
C ALA A 26 -13.07 14.01 18.79
N ALA A 27 -13.71 13.57 19.87
CA ALA A 27 -15.02 12.92 19.84
C ALA A 27 -16.11 13.85 19.26
N ARG A 28 -16.11 15.13 19.67
CA ARG A 28 -17.07 16.13 19.17
C ARG A 28 -16.85 16.42 17.69
N VAL A 29 -15.60 16.57 17.27
CA VAL A 29 -15.26 16.73 15.85
C VAL A 29 -15.71 15.49 15.05
N ALA A 30 -15.51 14.29 15.60
CA ALA A 30 -15.93 13.04 14.95
C ALA A 30 -17.45 12.97 14.78
N ALA A 31 -18.23 13.37 15.80
CA ALA A 31 -19.69 13.40 15.72
C ALA A 31 -20.21 14.28 14.57
N VAL A 32 -19.49 15.36 14.25
CA VAL A 32 -19.80 16.25 13.12
C VAL A 32 -19.25 15.70 11.80
N ALA A 33 -18.02 15.19 11.80
CA ALA A 33 -17.33 14.81 10.57
C ALA A 33 -17.84 13.49 9.98
N VAL A 34 -18.18 12.49 10.81
CA VAL A 34 -18.63 11.16 10.37
C VAL A 34 -19.82 11.22 9.41
N PRO A 35 -20.95 11.89 9.71
CA PRO A 35 -22.10 11.91 8.80
C PRO A 35 -21.78 12.57 7.45
N VAL A 36 -20.95 13.61 7.45
CA VAL A 36 -20.50 14.28 6.21
C VAL A 36 -19.63 13.34 5.38
N LEU A 37 -18.64 12.69 6.01
CA LEU A 37 -17.76 11.74 5.35
C LEU A 37 -18.54 10.55 4.77
N GLN A 38 -19.46 9.97 5.54
CA GLN A 38 -20.29 8.86 5.10
C GLN A 38 -21.18 9.25 3.91
N GLY A 39 -21.80 10.44 3.95
CA GLY A 39 -22.59 10.96 2.82
C GLY A 39 -21.78 11.16 1.54
N MET A 40 -20.46 11.33 1.65
CA MET A 40 -19.53 11.43 0.52
C MET A 40 -18.89 10.09 0.13
N GLY A 41 -19.22 8.99 0.82
CA GLY A 41 -18.65 7.66 0.57
C GLY A 41 -17.26 7.44 1.19
N TYR A 42 -16.89 8.20 2.22
CA TYR A 42 -15.67 8.03 2.98
C TYR A 42 -15.94 7.54 4.40
N ARG A 43 -14.95 6.84 4.96
CA ARG A 43 -14.91 6.38 6.32
C ARG A 43 -13.89 7.20 7.09
N LEU A 44 -14.27 7.64 8.28
CA LEU A 44 -13.32 8.20 9.23
C LEU A 44 -12.37 7.09 9.70
N VAL A 45 -11.06 7.37 9.72
CA VAL A 45 -10.03 6.50 10.30
C VAL A 45 -9.63 7.02 11.68
N ARG A 46 -9.19 8.28 11.76
CA ARG A 46 -8.70 8.87 13.01
C ARG A 46 -8.90 10.39 13.02
N ILE A 47 -9.18 10.95 14.18
CA ILE A 47 -9.05 12.38 14.44
C ILE A 47 -7.96 12.63 15.50
N LYS A 48 -7.04 13.55 15.21
CA LYS A 48 -6.05 14.01 16.18
C LYS A 48 -6.13 15.52 16.30
N VAL A 49 -6.35 15.99 17.52
CA VAL A 49 -6.29 17.42 17.86
C VAL A 49 -4.99 17.66 18.62
N SER A 50 -4.08 18.44 18.06
CA SER A 50 -2.84 18.86 18.72
C SER A 50 -2.90 20.34 19.07
N GLY A 51 -2.18 20.74 20.12
CA GLY A 51 -1.98 22.15 20.48
C GLY A 51 -0.81 22.81 19.75
N ASP A 52 -0.07 22.05 18.95
CA ASP A 52 1.08 22.54 18.19
C ASP A 52 0.64 23.61 17.16
N ALA A 53 1.53 24.57 16.88
CA ALA A 53 1.35 25.60 15.86
C ALA A 53 0.00 26.37 15.90
N GLY A 54 -0.57 26.58 17.10
CA GLY A 54 -1.83 27.32 17.25
C GLY A 54 -3.09 26.46 17.13
N CYS A 55 -2.98 25.15 17.32
CA CYS A 55 -4.01 24.11 17.23
C CYS A 55 -4.21 23.56 15.82
N THR A 56 -4.04 22.24 15.68
CA THR A 56 -4.25 21.52 14.42
C THR A 56 -5.24 20.38 14.63
N VAL A 57 -6.21 20.28 13.72
CA VAL A 57 -7.19 19.20 13.65
C VAL A 57 -6.85 18.35 12.44
N GLN A 58 -6.22 17.21 12.67
CA GLN A 58 -5.90 16.24 11.64
C GLN A 58 -7.00 15.18 11.55
N ILE A 59 -7.64 15.08 10.39
CA ILE A 59 -8.65 14.07 10.08
C ILE A 59 -8.07 13.13 9.02
N MET A 60 -7.97 11.85 9.40
CA MET A 60 -7.64 10.78 8.47
C MET A 60 -8.93 10.12 7.99
N ALA A 61 -9.12 10.07 6.67
CA ALA A 61 -10.27 9.43 6.05
C ALA A 61 -9.80 8.58 4.86
N GLU A 62 -10.74 7.81 4.29
CA GLU A 62 -10.51 7.01 3.09
C GLU A 62 -11.82 6.40 2.59
N ARG A 63 -11.80 5.81 1.41
CA ARG A 63 -12.91 4.99 0.91
C ARG A 63 -12.92 3.59 1.55
N PRO A 64 -14.03 2.84 1.47
CA PRO A 64 -14.11 1.45 1.94
C PRO A 64 -13.02 0.53 1.38
N ASP A 65 -12.55 0.78 0.16
CA ASP A 65 -11.46 0.05 -0.49
C ASP A 65 -10.05 0.47 0.01
N GLY A 66 -9.95 1.45 0.91
CA GLY A 66 -8.70 1.99 1.43
C GLY A 66 -8.00 3.00 0.53
N SER A 67 -8.64 3.42 -0.57
CA SER A 67 -8.09 4.44 -1.47
C SER A 67 -8.47 5.86 -1.04
N MET A 68 -7.58 6.82 -1.35
CA MET A 68 -7.82 8.25 -1.19
C MET A 68 -6.76 9.05 -1.94
N GLN A 69 -7.19 9.95 -2.79
CA GLN A 69 -6.35 10.83 -3.60
C GLN A 69 -6.29 12.25 -3.04
N LEU A 70 -5.44 13.11 -3.62
CA LEU A 70 -5.32 14.50 -3.20
C LEU A 70 -6.62 15.28 -3.41
N GLU A 71 -7.30 15.03 -4.51
CA GLU A 71 -8.58 15.64 -4.87
C GLU A 71 -9.67 15.25 -3.86
N ASP A 72 -9.62 14.02 -3.33
CA ASP A 72 -10.51 13.56 -2.28
C ASP A 72 -10.28 14.34 -0.97
N CYS A 73 -9.01 14.58 -0.60
CA CYS A 73 -8.67 15.43 0.56
C CYS A 73 -9.25 16.85 0.41
N GLU A 74 -9.14 17.44 -0.78
CA GLU A 74 -9.67 18.77 -1.07
C GLU A 74 -11.20 18.79 -1.00
N ALA A 75 -11.86 17.80 -1.60
CA ALA A 75 -13.31 17.66 -1.56
C ALA A 75 -13.83 17.55 -0.12
N ILE A 76 -13.21 16.70 0.70
CA ILE A 76 -13.56 16.53 2.12
C ILE A 76 -13.34 17.84 2.88
N SER A 77 -12.21 18.51 2.67
CA SER A 77 -11.91 19.79 3.34
C SER A 77 -12.97 20.85 3.05
N ARG A 78 -13.37 21.00 1.78
CA ARG A 78 -14.42 21.95 1.35
C ARG A 78 -15.79 21.59 1.92
N ALA A 79 -16.12 20.31 2.04
CA ALA A 79 -17.39 19.85 2.59
C ALA A 79 -17.46 19.99 4.12
N LEU A 80 -16.37 19.68 4.83
CA LEU A 80 -16.33 19.71 6.29
C LEU A 80 -16.20 21.11 6.87
N SER A 81 -15.41 22.00 6.25
CA SER A 81 -15.14 23.35 6.78
C SER A 81 -16.42 24.10 7.21
N PRO A 82 -17.42 24.32 6.33
CA PRO A 82 -18.61 25.08 6.72
C PRO A 82 -19.45 24.37 7.81
N VAL A 83 -19.44 23.03 7.85
CA VAL A 83 -20.18 22.28 8.87
C VAL A 83 -19.51 22.39 10.23
N LEU A 84 -18.17 22.33 10.26
CA LEU A 84 -17.38 22.53 11.47
C LEU A 84 -17.47 23.99 11.97
N ASP A 85 -17.54 24.96 11.07
CA ASP A 85 -17.72 26.38 11.43
C ASP A 85 -19.08 26.63 12.09
N VAL A 86 -20.14 25.96 11.63
CA VAL A 86 -21.50 26.08 12.22
C VAL A 86 -21.61 25.31 13.54
N ALA A 87 -21.06 24.10 13.60
CA ALA A 87 -21.13 23.26 14.80
C ALA A 87 -20.18 23.72 15.91
N ASP A 88 -19.12 24.45 15.54
CA ASP A 88 -18.04 24.99 16.38
C ASP A 88 -17.60 24.08 17.54
N PRO A 89 -17.12 22.84 17.26
CA PRO A 89 -16.74 21.91 18.31
C PRO A 89 -15.45 22.31 19.05
N ILE A 90 -14.73 23.34 18.58
CA ILE A 90 -13.41 23.75 19.03
C ILE A 90 -13.40 25.27 19.26
N GLU A 91 -13.38 25.68 20.54
CA GLU A 91 -13.50 27.08 20.97
C GLU A 91 -12.28 27.99 20.65
N ARG A 92 -11.33 27.54 19.83
CA ARG A 92 -10.11 28.28 19.47
C ARG A 92 -9.87 28.18 17.98
N ALA A 93 -9.17 29.16 17.41
CA ALA A 93 -8.68 29.07 16.04
C ALA A 93 -7.85 27.78 15.87
N TYR A 94 -8.01 27.12 14.73
CA TYR A 94 -7.32 25.89 14.40
C TYR A 94 -7.02 25.78 12.92
N ARG A 95 -6.06 24.92 12.56
CA ARG A 95 -5.79 24.50 11.19
C ARG A 95 -6.43 23.14 10.93
N LEU A 96 -7.25 23.04 9.90
CA LEU A 96 -7.81 21.76 9.44
C LEU A 96 -6.83 21.08 8.47
N GLU A 97 -6.47 19.83 8.76
CA GLU A 97 -5.64 18.99 7.91
C GLU A 97 -6.39 17.70 7.57
N ILE A 98 -6.57 17.43 6.28
CA ILE A 98 -7.18 16.20 5.77
C ILE A 98 -6.10 15.36 5.11
N SER A 99 -6.03 14.08 5.48
CA SER A 99 -5.09 13.14 4.87
C SER A 99 -5.66 11.73 4.78
N SER A 100 -5.02 10.89 3.97
CA SER A 100 -5.17 9.44 4.08
C SER A 100 -4.31 8.91 5.24
N PRO A 101 -4.56 7.68 5.73
CA PRO A 101 -3.76 7.08 6.81
C PRO A 101 -2.34 6.66 6.38
N GLY A 102 -2.11 6.39 5.10
CA GLY A 102 -0.79 6.01 4.58
C GLY A 102 -0.31 4.64 5.09
N ILE A 103 1.01 4.50 5.28
CA ILE A 103 1.66 3.22 5.61
C ILE A 103 1.64 2.90 7.13
N ASP A 104 1.74 3.91 8.00
CA ASP A 104 1.57 3.76 9.46
C ASP A 104 0.09 3.83 9.84
N ARG A 105 -0.72 3.02 9.14
CA ARG A 105 -2.18 3.05 9.19
C ARG A 105 -2.70 2.54 10.53
N PRO A 106 -3.59 3.30 11.21
CA PRO A 106 -4.38 2.80 12.33
C PRO A 106 -5.40 1.73 11.87
N LEU A 107 -5.51 0.65 12.62
CA LEU A 107 -6.53 -0.39 12.44
C LEU A 107 -7.65 -0.12 13.43
N VAL A 108 -8.78 0.39 12.94
CA VAL A 108 -9.87 0.89 13.80
C VAL A 108 -11.17 0.13 13.58
N ARG A 109 -11.20 -0.86 12.69
CA ARG A 109 -12.37 -1.68 12.34
C ARG A 109 -11.99 -3.15 12.21
N ARG A 110 -12.98 -4.03 12.26
CA ARG A 110 -12.78 -5.47 12.00
C ARG A 110 -12.26 -5.68 10.57
N SER A 111 -12.86 -4.99 9.59
CA SER A 111 -12.44 -5.07 8.19
C SER A 111 -11.00 -4.62 7.95
N ASP A 112 -10.46 -3.74 8.81
CA ASP A 112 -9.05 -3.36 8.75
C ASP A 112 -8.17 -4.55 9.13
N PHE A 113 -8.50 -5.28 10.21
CA PHE A 113 -7.74 -6.47 10.59
C PHE A 113 -7.81 -7.56 9.52
N GLU A 114 -8.99 -7.82 8.95
CA GLU A 114 -9.17 -8.83 7.90
C GLU A 114 -8.35 -8.50 6.64
N ARG A 115 -8.29 -7.22 6.27
CA ARG A 115 -7.55 -6.74 5.09
C ARG A 115 -6.03 -6.90 5.19
N TYR A 116 -5.49 -6.78 6.40
CA TYR A 116 -4.03 -6.76 6.62
C TYR A 116 -3.51 -8.03 7.30
N ILE A 117 -4.26 -9.14 7.21
CA ILE A 117 -3.77 -10.46 7.62
C ILE A 117 -2.43 -10.74 6.89
N GLY A 118 -1.45 -11.24 7.64
CA GLY A 118 -0.08 -11.47 7.18
C GLY A 118 0.89 -10.35 7.55
N HIS A 119 0.40 -9.12 7.77
CA HIS A 119 1.27 -7.97 8.07
C HIS A 119 1.59 -7.84 9.55
N LEU A 120 2.70 -7.15 9.83
CA LEU A 120 3.15 -6.87 11.18
C LEU A 120 2.32 -5.74 11.80
N VAL A 121 1.77 -5.98 12.99
CA VAL A 121 0.95 -5.03 13.73
C VAL A 121 1.54 -4.73 15.10
N LYS A 122 1.26 -3.53 15.60
CA LYS A 122 1.43 -3.16 16.99
C LYS A 122 0.05 -2.86 17.57
N ILE A 123 -0.31 -3.55 18.65
CA ILE A 123 -1.59 -3.43 19.33
C ILE A 123 -1.35 -3.04 20.78
N GLU A 124 -2.07 -2.02 21.24
CA GLU A 124 -2.15 -1.59 22.63
C GLU A 124 -3.56 -1.83 23.16
N MET A 125 -3.66 -2.62 24.23
CA MET A 125 -4.92 -2.98 24.87
C MET A 125 -5.28 -1.98 25.97
N ALA A 126 -6.55 -1.58 26.02
CA ALA A 126 -7.13 -0.86 27.15
C ALA A 126 -7.10 -1.73 28.41
N VAL A 127 -7.57 -2.97 28.28
CA VAL A 127 -7.60 -4.01 29.32
C VAL A 127 -6.43 -4.97 29.12
N ALA A 128 -5.65 -5.25 30.16
CA ALA A 128 -4.48 -6.11 30.01
C ALA A 128 -4.90 -7.54 29.62
N HIS A 129 -4.36 -8.05 28.52
CA HIS A 129 -4.51 -9.44 28.13
C HIS A 129 -3.31 -10.23 28.67
N GLN A 130 -3.57 -11.25 29.50
CA GLN A 130 -2.52 -12.05 30.16
C GLN A 130 -1.46 -11.17 30.87
N GLY A 131 -1.90 -10.10 31.55
CA GLY A 131 -1.00 -9.18 32.27
C GLY A 131 -0.16 -8.25 31.39
N ARG A 132 -0.36 -8.26 30.07
CA ARG A 132 0.34 -7.41 29.10
C ARG A 132 -0.64 -6.48 28.39
N LYS A 133 -0.20 -5.25 28.13
CA LYS A 133 -0.98 -4.27 27.35
C LYS A 133 -0.48 -4.07 25.93
N ARG A 134 0.76 -4.45 25.63
CA ARG A 134 1.39 -4.15 24.34
C ARG A 134 1.80 -5.44 23.64
N PHE A 135 1.35 -5.56 22.41
CA PHE A 135 1.60 -6.70 21.55
C PHE A 135 2.21 -6.21 20.24
N ARG A 136 3.19 -6.97 19.75
CA ARG A 136 3.77 -6.79 18.42
C ARG A 136 3.91 -8.18 17.80
N GLY A 137 3.45 -8.32 16.57
CA GLY A 137 3.46 -9.60 15.89
C GLY A 137 2.76 -9.56 14.54
N ALA A 138 2.84 -10.67 13.83
CA ALA A 138 2.15 -10.86 12.56
C ALA A 138 0.67 -11.13 12.80
N LEU A 139 -0.18 -10.45 12.04
CA LEU A 139 -1.62 -10.65 12.07
C LEU A 139 -1.96 -12.00 11.42
N ALA A 140 -2.44 -12.97 12.18
CA ALA A 140 -2.68 -14.34 11.70
C ALA A 140 -4.13 -14.58 11.25
N GLY A 141 -5.08 -13.79 11.75
CA GLY A 141 -6.48 -13.89 11.35
C GLY A 141 -7.43 -13.19 12.32
N VAL A 142 -8.72 -13.26 12.03
CA VAL A 142 -9.82 -12.79 12.87
C VAL A 142 -10.72 -13.97 13.20
N GLU A 143 -11.03 -14.16 14.49
CA GLU A 143 -11.86 -15.25 15.00
C GLU A 143 -12.95 -14.70 15.91
N GLY A 144 -14.22 -14.76 15.48
CA GLY A 144 -15.31 -14.12 16.20
C GLY A 144 -15.02 -12.62 16.36
N ASP A 145 -14.94 -12.17 17.61
CA ASP A 145 -14.66 -10.77 17.98
C ASP A 145 -13.21 -10.56 18.47
N ALA A 146 -12.34 -11.54 18.21
CA ALA A 146 -10.93 -11.48 18.57
C ALA A 146 -10.02 -11.50 17.34
N VAL A 147 -8.86 -10.88 17.48
CA VAL A 147 -7.80 -10.88 16.49
C VAL A 147 -6.68 -11.82 16.92
N ARG A 148 -6.28 -12.73 16.04
CA ARG A 148 -5.15 -13.64 16.28
C ARG A 148 -3.85 -12.97 15.86
N VAL A 149 -2.92 -12.84 16.80
CA VAL A 149 -1.59 -12.27 16.57
C VAL A 149 -0.53 -13.29 16.93
N ARG A 150 0.36 -13.59 15.97
CA ARG A 150 1.58 -14.37 16.21
C ARG A 150 2.68 -13.43 16.63
N ARG A 151 3.06 -13.47 17.91
CA ARG A 151 4.01 -12.55 18.54
C ARG A 151 5.43 -12.77 18.02
N ASP A 152 6.17 -11.67 17.85
CA ASP A 152 7.59 -11.71 17.44
C ASP A 152 8.52 -12.14 18.59
N ASP A 153 8.13 -11.83 19.84
CA ASP A 153 8.94 -12.03 21.04
C ASP A 153 8.17 -12.79 22.13
N PRO A 154 7.83 -14.08 21.90
CA PRO A 154 7.27 -14.92 22.93
C PRO A 154 8.36 -15.33 23.92
N ARG A 155 8.06 -15.23 25.21
CA ARG A 155 8.90 -15.88 26.22
C ARG A 155 8.75 -17.42 26.09
N PRO A 156 9.75 -18.22 26.50
CA PRO A 156 9.72 -19.68 26.36
C PRO A 156 8.51 -20.35 27.06
N ASP A 157 7.94 -19.68 28.05
CA ASP A 157 6.80 -20.11 28.87
C ASP A 157 5.45 -19.56 28.38
N GLU A 158 5.43 -18.80 27.29
CA GLU A 158 4.23 -18.15 26.78
C GLU A 158 3.90 -18.58 25.35
N ASP A 159 2.60 -18.57 25.02
CA ASP A 159 2.14 -18.90 23.68
C ASP A 159 2.67 -17.92 22.63
N ALA A 160 3.07 -18.46 21.48
CA ALA A 160 3.48 -17.67 20.33
C ALA A 160 2.29 -16.96 19.66
N GLU A 161 1.09 -17.57 19.74
CA GLU A 161 -0.15 -16.99 19.21
C GLU A 161 -1.06 -16.57 20.34
N VAL A 162 -1.60 -15.36 20.25
CA VAL A 162 -2.55 -14.80 21.20
C VAL A 162 -3.82 -14.36 20.50
N LEU A 163 -4.96 -14.51 21.18
CA LEU A 163 -6.26 -14.02 20.74
C LEU A 163 -6.60 -12.78 21.56
N LEU A 164 -6.59 -11.61 20.91
CA LEU A 164 -6.87 -10.33 21.54
C LEU A 164 -8.30 -9.90 21.20
N VAL A 165 -9.14 -9.68 22.21
CA VAL A 165 -10.53 -9.21 22.01
C VAL A 165 -10.50 -7.80 21.43
N MET A 166 -11.19 -7.58 20.31
CA MET A 166 -11.15 -6.31 19.58
C MET A 166 -11.73 -5.14 20.39
N GLU A 167 -12.74 -5.37 21.23
CA GLU A 167 -13.33 -4.36 22.11
C GLU A 167 -12.35 -3.84 23.18
N ASP A 168 -11.40 -4.68 23.59
CA ASP A 168 -10.38 -4.31 24.56
C ASP A 168 -9.17 -3.59 23.93
N ILE A 169 -9.17 -3.37 22.61
CA ILE A 169 -8.08 -2.67 21.90
C ILE A 169 -8.26 -1.15 22.06
N SER A 170 -7.22 -0.49 22.57
CA SER A 170 -7.17 0.97 22.66
C SER A 170 -6.51 1.65 21.45
N ASP A 171 -5.51 1.00 20.86
CA ASP A 171 -4.81 1.49 19.67
C ASP A 171 -4.24 0.29 18.91
N ALA A 172 -4.34 0.31 17.59
CA ALA A 172 -3.71 -0.69 16.74
C ALA A 172 -3.21 -0.02 15.47
N ARG A 173 -2.01 -0.39 15.02
CA ARG A 173 -1.41 0.17 13.80
C ARG A 173 -0.49 -0.82 13.10
N LEU A 174 -0.36 -0.65 11.80
CA LEU A 174 0.61 -1.39 11.01
C LEU A 174 2.04 -0.96 11.33
N VAL A 175 2.95 -1.91 11.35
CA VAL A 175 4.38 -1.64 11.49
C VAL A 175 4.98 -1.55 10.09
N LEU A 176 5.73 -0.46 9.86
CA LEU A 176 6.46 -0.24 8.62
C LEU A 176 7.46 -1.38 8.37
N THR A 177 7.20 -2.16 7.33
CA THR A 177 8.03 -3.28 6.85
C THR A 177 8.19 -3.16 5.34
N ASP A 178 9.24 -3.75 4.77
CA ASP A 178 9.50 -3.69 3.32
C ASP A 178 8.34 -4.28 2.52
N GLU A 179 7.77 -5.39 2.99
CA GLU A 179 6.58 -6.03 2.40
C GLU A 179 5.37 -5.08 2.37
N LEU A 180 5.13 -4.36 3.48
CA LEU A 180 4.05 -3.39 3.54
C LEU A 180 4.29 -2.18 2.63
N ILE A 181 5.54 -1.72 2.52
CA ILE A 181 5.91 -0.63 1.60
C ILE A 181 5.64 -1.08 0.16
N GLU A 182 6.09 -2.26 -0.23
CA GLU A 182 5.88 -2.80 -1.58
C GLU A 182 4.40 -2.94 -1.91
N GLU A 183 3.60 -3.44 -0.97
CA GLU A 183 2.16 -3.59 -1.15
C GLU A 183 1.45 -2.22 -1.25
N SER A 184 1.75 -1.28 -0.36
CA SER A 184 1.19 0.06 -0.39
C SER A 184 1.53 0.78 -1.70
N MET A 185 2.77 0.66 -2.18
CA MET A 185 3.20 1.24 -3.46
C MET A 185 2.53 0.56 -4.65
N ARG A 186 2.25 -0.75 -4.56
CA ARG A 186 1.52 -1.49 -5.59
C ARG A 186 0.06 -1.04 -5.67
N ARG A 187 -0.61 -0.92 -4.52
CA ARG A 187 -1.99 -0.44 -4.41
C ARG A 187 -2.13 1.00 -4.92
N GLY A 188 -1.23 1.90 -4.49
CA GLY A 188 -1.21 3.29 -4.98
C GLY A 188 -1.00 3.40 -6.49
N LYS A 189 -0.05 2.64 -7.06
CA LYS A 189 0.17 2.61 -8.52
C LYS A 189 -1.00 2.00 -9.29
N ALA A 190 -1.71 1.02 -8.72
CA ALA A 190 -2.88 0.41 -9.34
C ALA A 190 -4.02 1.43 -9.43
N ALA A 191 -4.32 2.12 -8.32
CA ALA A 191 -5.33 3.18 -8.27
C ALA A 191 -5.02 4.31 -9.26
N GLU A 192 -3.76 4.77 -9.32
CA GLU A 192 -3.33 5.79 -10.29
C GLU A 192 -3.52 5.33 -11.74
N ARG A 193 -3.17 4.07 -12.05
CA ARG A 193 -3.31 3.51 -13.39
C ARG A 193 -4.77 3.35 -13.82
N GLU A 194 -5.62 2.94 -12.91
CA GLU A 194 -7.05 2.77 -13.16
C GLU A 194 -7.73 4.11 -13.47
N LEU A 195 -7.51 5.11 -12.62
CA LEU A 195 -8.01 6.47 -12.85
C LEU A 195 -7.51 7.05 -14.18
N ARG A 196 -6.22 6.86 -14.48
CA ARG A 196 -5.61 7.33 -15.73
C ARG A 196 -6.24 6.65 -16.95
N ARG A 197 -6.64 5.38 -16.82
CA ARG A 197 -7.36 4.63 -17.87
C ARG A 197 -8.78 5.15 -18.03
N GLU A 198 -9.50 5.43 -16.94
CA GLU A 198 -10.84 6.03 -16.99
C GLU A 198 -10.84 7.41 -17.64
N LEU A 199 -9.84 8.24 -17.32
CA LEU A 199 -9.66 9.57 -17.91
C LEU A 199 -9.08 9.53 -19.34
N GLY A 200 -8.77 8.34 -19.89
CA GLY A 200 -8.21 8.19 -21.24
C GLY A 200 -6.78 8.71 -21.42
N LEU A 201 -6.02 8.91 -20.34
CA LEU A 201 -4.63 9.34 -20.42
C LEU A 201 -3.70 8.16 -20.73
N ALA A 202 -2.88 8.27 -21.78
CA ALA A 202 -1.88 7.25 -22.10
C ALA A 202 -0.85 7.10 -20.95
N PRO A 203 -0.39 5.89 -20.57
CA PRO A 203 0.56 5.69 -19.48
C PRO A 203 1.86 6.47 -19.66
N PRO A 204 2.55 6.85 -18.57
CA PRO A 204 3.77 7.64 -18.68
C PRO A 204 4.83 6.79 -19.35
N GLN A 205 5.59 7.39 -20.28
CA GLN A 205 6.70 6.67 -20.91
C GLN A 205 7.70 6.29 -19.81
N PRO A 206 8.19 5.03 -19.80
CA PRO A 206 9.14 4.60 -18.78
C PRO A 206 10.40 5.47 -18.85
N ALA A 207 11.00 5.79 -17.69
CA ALA A 207 12.14 6.70 -17.60
C ALA A 207 13.36 6.30 -18.47
N HIS A 208 13.44 5.02 -18.87
CA HIS A 208 14.47 4.46 -19.75
C HIS A 208 14.11 4.50 -21.25
N ALA A 209 12.92 4.93 -21.62
CA ALA A 209 12.56 5.18 -23.01
C ALA A 209 13.26 6.46 -23.48
N LYS A 210 14.47 6.30 -24.04
CA LYS A 210 15.13 7.37 -24.80
C LYS A 210 14.12 7.86 -25.84
N LYS A 211 13.90 9.17 -25.92
CA LYS A 211 13.11 9.81 -27.00
C LYS A 211 13.70 9.36 -28.34
N SER A 212 13.11 8.34 -28.96
CA SER A 212 13.51 7.91 -30.29
C SER A 212 12.97 8.95 -31.25
N ASP A 213 13.89 9.69 -31.85
CA ASP A 213 13.63 10.64 -32.92
C ASP A 213 12.72 9.99 -33.97
N PRO A 214 11.48 10.49 -34.21
CA PRO A 214 10.50 9.81 -35.06
C PRO A 214 10.96 9.67 -36.53
N ALA A 215 11.97 10.44 -36.95
CA ALA A 215 12.60 10.31 -38.27
C ALA A 215 13.51 9.08 -38.43
N LYS A 216 13.94 8.42 -37.33
CA LYS A 216 14.85 7.26 -37.37
C LYS A 216 14.15 5.90 -37.24
N SER A 217 12.87 5.85 -36.89
CA SER A 217 12.16 4.60 -36.60
C SER A 217 11.66 3.86 -37.85
N ASN A 218 11.55 4.53 -39.01
CA ASN A 218 10.95 3.95 -40.22
C ASN A 218 11.94 3.63 -41.36
N LYS A 219 13.25 3.63 -41.12
CA LYS A 219 14.21 3.19 -42.14
C LYS A 219 14.39 1.66 -42.05
N PRO A 220 14.13 0.89 -43.13
CA PRO A 220 14.40 -0.55 -43.13
C PRO A 220 15.87 -0.80 -42.78
N LYS A 221 16.13 -1.65 -41.79
CA LYS A 221 17.50 -2.06 -41.43
C LYS A 221 18.15 -2.70 -42.66
N PRO A 222 19.38 -2.31 -43.07
CA PRO A 222 20.10 -3.02 -44.11
C PRO A 222 20.33 -4.47 -43.66
N LYS A 223 20.14 -5.43 -44.57
CA LYS A 223 20.34 -6.86 -44.31
C LYS A 223 21.76 -7.08 -43.75
N PRO A 224 21.93 -7.85 -42.66
CA PRO A 224 23.26 -8.14 -42.14
C PRO A 224 24.06 -8.92 -43.20
N GLY A 225 25.24 -8.41 -43.55
CA GLY A 225 26.21 -9.13 -44.39
C GLY A 225 26.59 -10.47 -43.76
N LYS A 226 26.93 -11.46 -44.60
CA LYS A 226 27.38 -12.80 -44.17
C LYS A 226 28.43 -12.66 -43.06
N LYS A 227 28.13 -13.20 -41.87
CA LYS A 227 29.13 -13.37 -40.82
C LYS A 227 30.24 -14.30 -41.35
N PRO A 228 31.53 -14.02 -41.10
CA PRO A 228 32.60 -14.94 -41.45
C PRO A 228 32.41 -16.25 -40.68
N GLU A 229 32.79 -17.36 -41.31
CA GLU A 229 32.64 -18.70 -40.73
C GLU A 229 33.41 -18.82 -39.41
N PRO A 230 32.84 -19.51 -38.40
CA PRO A 230 33.48 -19.66 -37.10
C PRO A 230 34.78 -20.46 -37.22
N THR A 231 35.88 -19.89 -36.73
CA THR A 231 37.26 -20.41 -36.79
C THR A 231 37.53 -21.66 -35.94
N ASN A 232 36.54 -22.26 -35.30
CA ASN A 232 36.70 -23.45 -34.47
C ASN A 232 35.96 -24.65 -35.06
N THR A 233 36.26 -24.97 -36.31
CA THR A 233 35.78 -26.21 -36.95
C THR A 233 36.70 -27.38 -36.64
N LYS A 234 36.13 -28.59 -36.66
CA LYS A 234 36.83 -29.87 -36.42
C LYS A 234 38.07 -30.05 -37.34
N LYS A 235 38.06 -29.43 -38.52
CA LYS A 235 39.20 -29.39 -39.47
C LYS A 235 40.44 -28.68 -38.89
N HIS A 236 40.27 -27.55 -38.21
CA HIS A 236 41.39 -26.83 -37.58
C HIS A 236 42.03 -27.62 -36.43
N ARG A 237 41.23 -28.41 -35.70
CA ARG A 237 41.69 -29.24 -34.58
C ARG A 237 42.52 -30.44 -35.08
N LEU A 238 42.08 -31.09 -36.15
CA LEU A 238 42.79 -32.20 -36.80
C LEU A 238 44.09 -31.77 -37.51
N ALA A 239 44.13 -30.56 -38.08
CA ALA A 239 45.35 -30.01 -38.70
C ALA A 239 46.45 -29.73 -37.67
N ALA A 240 46.08 -29.24 -36.49
CA ALA A 240 47.02 -29.02 -35.38
C ALA A 240 47.57 -30.33 -34.78
N GLU A 241 46.78 -31.40 -34.81
CA GLU A 241 47.21 -32.74 -34.38
C GLU A 241 48.16 -33.41 -35.39
N ARG A 242 47.90 -33.26 -36.70
CA ARG A 242 48.82 -33.72 -37.75
C ARG A 242 50.18 -33.00 -37.71
N ALA A 243 50.18 -31.69 -37.47
CA ALA A 243 51.41 -30.91 -37.34
C ALA A 243 52.26 -31.31 -36.13
N ARG A 244 51.66 -31.80 -35.04
CA ARG A 244 52.39 -32.31 -33.86
C ARG A 244 52.98 -33.70 -34.05
N ARG A 245 52.47 -34.49 -35.00
CA ARG A 245 52.93 -35.87 -35.27
C ARG A 245 54.08 -35.98 -36.26
N GLY A 246 54.54 -34.87 -36.83
CA GLY A 246 55.72 -34.85 -37.71
C GLY A 246 55.54 -35.59 -39.03
N GLU A 247 54.31 -35.76 -39.52
CA GLU A 247 54.04 -36.24 -40.88
C GLU A 247 54.18 -35.04 -41.83
N ILE A 248 55.38 -34.84 -42.35
CA ILE A 248 55.64 -33.94 -43.49
C ILE A 248 55.27 -34.74 -44.74
N ASP A 249 54.14 -34.40 -45.36
CA ASP A 249 53.83 -34.88 -46.71
C ASP A 249 54.70 -34.10 -47.70
N SER A 250 55.70 -34.80 -48.24
CA SER A 250 56.58 -34.33 -49.28
C SER A 250 55.94 -34.62 -50.64
N SER A 251 55.09 -33.71 -51.12
CA SER A 251 54.81 -33.59 -52.56
C SER A 251 54.16 -32.24 -52.91
N GLU A 252 54.97 -31.39 -53.54
CA GLU A 252 54.67 -30.49 -54.67
C GLU A 252 55.45 -29.18 -54.53
N GLY A 253 56.54 -29.11 -55.28
CA GLY A 253 57.24 -27.87 -55.60
C GLY A 253 56.74 -27.30 -56.94
N ASP A 254 56.79 -25.97 -57.03
CA ASP A 254 57.68 -25.25 -57.95
C ASP A 254 58.04 -23.90 -57.27
#